data_AF-A0A8I0S2V4-F1
#
_entry.id   AF-A0A8I0S2V4-F1
#
_cell.length_a   1.000
_cell.length_b   1.000
_cell.length_c   1.000
_cell.angle_alpha   90.00
_cell.angle_beta   90.00
_cell.angle_gamma   90.00
#
_symmetry.space_group_name_H-M   'P 1'
#
loop_
_entity.id
_entity.type
_entity.pdbx_description
1 polymer ?
#
loop_
_entity_poly.entity_id
_entity_poly.type
_entity_poly.pdbx_seq_one_letter_code
_entity_poly.pdbx_strand_id
1 'polypeptide(L)'
;MTQQACVVSNLSLELAQNKLFTNLSFQLPIGQFTGLIGRNGQGKSLLMSILHGEKTTLPYSGQISWLRQHQHLHQLQRIQSATIA
;
A
#
# COMPACT_ATOMS: atom_id res chain seq x y z
N MET A 1 -21.70 10.31 -7.81
CA MET A 1 -20.78 10.38 -6.65
C MET A 1 -20.04 9.06 -6.57
N THR A 2 -18.71 9.07 -6.65
CA THR A 2 -17.89 7.86 -6.59
C THR A 2 -17.80 7.37 -5.15
N GLN A 3 -18.24 6.14 -4.91
CA GLN A 3 -18.09 5.52 -3.60
C GLN A 3 -16.61 5.15 -3.39
N GLN A 4 -16.08 5.37 -2.18
CA GLN A 4 -14.70 5.08 -1.82
C GLN A 4 -14.62 3.78 -1.00
N ALA A 5 -13.63 2.94 -1.27
CA ALA A 5 -13.32 1.73 -0.53
C ALA A 5 -12.40 2.03 0.66
N CYS A 6 -11.46 2.97 0.48
CA CYS A 6 -10.49 3.37 1.49
C CYS A 6 -10.17 4.86 1.36
N VAL A 7 -9.95 5.51 2.49
CA VAL A 7 -9.42 6.87 2.58
C VAL A 7 -8.15 6.85 3.40
N VAL A 8 -7.08 7.42 2.85
CA VAL A 8 -5.78 7.55 3.51
C VAL A 8 -5.45 9.02 3.64
N SER A 9 -5.11 9.44 4.85
CA SER A 9 -4.83 10.85 5.18
C SER A 9 -3.49 11.00 5.88
N ASN A 10 -2.66 11.89 5.34
CA ASN A 10 -1.41 12.35 5.94
C ASN A 10 -0.42 11.22 6.30
N LEU A 11 -0.43 10.13 5.52
CA LEU A 11 0.38 8.96 5.81
C LEU A 11 1.87 9.26 5.61
N SER A 12 2.69 8.98 6.62
CA SER A 12 4.13 9.19 6.55
C SER A 12 4.89 8.01 7.16
N LEU A 13 5.98 7.60 6.51
CA LEU A 13 6.83 6.49 6.92
C LEU A 13 8.30 6.85 6.71
N GLU A 14 9.11 6.55 7.73
CA GLU A 14 10.55 6.78 7.72
C GLU A 14 11.30 5.50 8.11
N LEU A 15 12.40 5.22 7.41
CA LEU A 15 13.27 4.09 7.69
C LEU A 15 14.71 4.59 7.83
N ALA A 16 15.30 4.43 9.02
CA ALA A 16 16.72 4.72 9.29
C ALA A 16 17.20 6.07 8.70
N GLN A 17 16.43 7.14 8.92
CA GLN A 17 16.66 8.52 8.43
C GLN A 17 16.27 8.80 6.97
N ASN A 18 15.75 7.80 6.23
CA ASN A 18 15.20 8.00 4.91
C ASN A 18 13.67 8.04 4.93
N LYS A 19 13.10 9.19 4.55
CA LYS A 19 11.65 9.35 4.39
C LYS A 19 11.19 8.64 3.12
N LEU A 20 10.52 7.50 3.27
CA LEU A 20 10.03 6.74 2.12
C LEU A 20 8.87 7.46 1.44
N PHE A 21 7.97 8.03 2.24
CA PHE A 21 6.92 8.94 1.80
C PHE A 21 6.48 9.84 2.96
N THR A 22 6.04 11.05 2.63
CA THR A 22 5.56 12.04 3.61
C THR A 22 4.24 12.64 3.16
N ASN A 23 3.32 12.81 4.12
CA ASN A 23 2.03 13.43 3.94
C ASN A 23 1.18 12.85 2.79
N LEU A 24 1.29 11.54 2.58
CA LEU A 24 0.65 10.85 1.47
C LEU A 24 -0.85 10.71 1.76
N SER A 25 -1.67 11.31 0.90
CA SER A 25 -3.14 11.32 1.05
C SER A 25 -3.80 10.96 -0.27
N PHE A 26 -4.66 9.93 -0.26
CA PHE A 26 -5.34 9.43 -1.44
C PHE A 26 -6.61 8.66 -1.07
N GLN A 27 -7.42 8.38 -2.08
CA GLN A 27 -8.66 7.61 -1.94
C GLN A 27 -8.63 6.45 -2.93
N LEU A 28 -9.12 5.29 -2.49
CA LEU A 28 -9.28 4.12 -3.35
C LEU A 28 -10.74 4.02 -3.79
N PRO A 29 -11.06 4.25 -5.08
CA PRO A 29 -12.42 4.15 -5.58
C PRO A 29 -12.92 2.70 -5.61
N ILE A 30 -14.21 2.52 -5.37
CA ILE A 30 -14.89 1.24 -5.53
C ILE A 30 -15.08 0.91 -7.02
N GLY A 31 -14.88 -0.37 -7.37
CA GLY A 31 -15.17 -0.88 -8.71
C GLY A 31 -14.15 -0.44 -9.78
N GLN A 32 -13.01 0.10 -9.34
CA GLN A 32 -11.92 0.50 -10.22
C GLN A 32 -10.62 -0.18 -9.81
N PHE A 33 -9.76 -0.43 -10.80
CA PHE A 33 -8.41 -0.90 -10.57
C PHE A 33 -7.50 0.29 -10.26
N THR A 34 -6.84 0.26 -9.10
CA THR A 34 -5.83 1.25 -8.72
C THR A 34 -4.46 0.60 -8.72
N GLY A 35 -3.49 1.20 -9.40
CA GLY A 35 -2.11 0.70 -9.47
C GLY A 35 -1.16 1.54 -8.62
N LEU A 36 -0.33 0.89 -7.82
CA LEU A 36 0.78 1.53 -7.10
C LEU A 36 2.08 1.36 -7.90
N ILE A 37 2.60 2.45 -8.43
CA ILE A 37 3.83 2.47 -9.24
C ILE A 37 4.95 3.26 -8.58
N GLY A 38 6.20 2.98 -8.95
CA GLY A 38 7.37 3.71 -8.47
C GLY A 38 8.64 2.88 -8.46
N ARG A 39 9.80 3.54 -8.35
CA ARG A 39 11.13 2.89 -8.31
C ARG A 39 11.26 1.92 -7.13
N ASN A 40 12.19 0.96 -7.25
CA ASN A 40 12.53 0.06 -6.14
C ASN A 40 13.05 0.87 -4.94
N GLY A 41 12.74 0.42 -3.73
CA GLY A 41 13.13 1.11 -2.50
C GLY A 41 12.20 2.25 -2.04
N GLN A 42 11.21 2.66 -2.83
CA GLN A 42 10.29 3.77 -2.47
C GLN A 42 9.18 3.40 -1.47
N GLY A 43 9.29 2.27 -0.77
CA GLY A 43 8.31 1.88 0.26
C GLY A 43 6.98 1.33 -0.26
N LYS A 44 6.86 0.93 -1.54
CA LYS A 44 5.60 0.40 -2.09
C LYS A 44 5.08 -0.84 -1.33
N SER A 45 5.95 -1.81 -1.08
CA SER A 45 5.57 -3.02 -0.32
C SER A 45 5.22 -2.70 1.13
N LEU A 46 5.92 -1.72 1.74
CA LEU A 46 5.61 -1.25 3.09
C LEU A 46 4.26 -0.54 3.14
N LEU A 47 3.94 0.29 2.13
CA LEU A 47 2.63 0.91 2.00
C LEU A 47 1.52 -0.16 1.91
N MET A 48 1.73 -1.21 1.12
CA MET A 48 0.77 -2.33 1.03
C MET A 48 0.58 -3.04 2.37
N SER A 49 1.64 -3.37 3.09
CA SER A 49 1.55 -3.98 4.44
C SER A 49 0.82 -3.06 5.44
N ILE A 50 1.12 -1.77 5.41
CA ILE A 50 0.45 -0.77 6.26
C ILE A 50 -1.05 -0.68 5.93
N LEU A 51 -1.41 -0.64 4.65
CA LEU A 51 -2.81 -0.61 4.21
C LEU A 51 -3.58 -1.85 4.62
N HIS A 52 -2.93 -3.02 4.62
CA HIS A 52 -3.53 -4.27 5.08
C HIS A 52 -3.70 -4.31 6.61
N GLY A 53 -2.97 -3.46 7.36
CA GLY A 53 -2.94 -3.54 8.82
C GLY A 53 -2.07 -4.70 9.33
N GLU A 54 -1.15 -5.21 8.51
CA GLU A 54 -0.09 -6.10 9.01
C GLU A 54 0.70 -5.37 10.11
N LYS A 55 1.12 -6.11 11.14
CA LYS A 55 2.02 -5.58 12.18
C LYS A 55 3.35 -5.24 11.54
N THR A 56 3.46 -4.01 11.05
CA THR A 56 4.74 -3.46 10.62
C THR A 56 5.52 -3.09 11.88
N THR A 57 6.79 -3.47 11.93
CA THR A 57 7.69 -3.13 13.04
C THR A 57 8.15 -1.67 12.99
N LEU A 58 7.87 -0.98 11.88
CA LEU A 58 8.24 0.40 11.64
C LEU A 58 7.14 1.37 12.09
N PRO A 59 7.47 2.43 12.83
CA PRO A 59 6.49 3.46 13.15
C PRO A 59 6.07 4.21 11.88
N TYR A 60 4.76 4.38 11.70
CA TYR A 60 4.18 5.27 10.70
C TYR A 60 3.16 6.20 11.37
N SER A 61 2.85 7.32 10.72
CA SER A 61 1.83 8.26 11.16
C SER A 61 0.78 8.45 10.07
N GLY A 62 -0.36 9.04 10.43
CA GLY A 62 -1.50 9.26 9.55
C GLY A 62 -2.69 8.37 9.89
N GLN A 63 -3.72 8.41 9.06
CA GLN A 63 -4.97 7.68 9.25
C GLN A 63 -5.34 6.89 8.00
N ILE A 64 -5.80 5.66 8.22
CA ILE A 64 -6.31 4.76 7.18
C ILE A 64 -7.71 4.34 7.59
N SER A 65 -8.69 4.63 6.74
CA SER A 65 -10.10 4.32 6.98
C SER A 65 -10.63 3.47 5.85
N TRP A 66 -10.67 2.16 6.08
CA TRP A 66 -11.39 1.24 5.20
C TRP A 66 -12.88 1.37 5.45
N LEU A 67 -13.61 1.80 4.41
CA LEU A 67 -15.06 1.97 4.48
C LEU A 67 -15.81 0.67 4.18
N ARG A 68 -15.09 -0.36 3.70
CA ARG A 68 -15.61 -1.70 3.39
C ARG A 68 -14.61 -2.78 3.78
N GLN A 69 -15.10 -4.02 3.89
CA GLN A 69 -14.25 -5.19 4.04
C GLN A 69 -13.32 -5.34 2.83
N HIS A 70 -12.07 -5.70 3.11
CA HIS A 70 -11.04 -5.97 2.12
C HIS A 70 -10.28 -7.22 2.53
N GLN A 71 -9.59 -7.83 1.56
CA GLN A 71 -8.74 -9.00 1.76
C GLN A 71 -7.40 -8.73 1.08
N HIS A 72 -6.33 -9.16 1.72
CA HIS A 72 -5.00 -9.12 1.14
C HIS A 72 -4.70 -10.47 0.49
N LEU A 73 -4.29 -10.42 -0.77
CA LEU A 73 -3.81 -11.59 -1.49
C LEU A 73 -2.30 -11.56 -1.45
N HIS A 74 -1.70 -12.60 -0.86
CA HIS A 74 -0.25 -12.73 -0.86
C HIS A 74 0.27 -12.77 -2.29
N GLN A 75 1.43 -12.13 -2.48
CA GLN A 75 2.15 -12.20 -3.74
C GLN A 75 2.33 -13.68 -4.11
N LEU A 76 1.78 -14.06 -5.26
CA LEU A 76 1.94 -15.41 -5.79
C LEU A 76 3.43 -15.68 -5.99
N GLN A 77 3.85 -16.92 -5.71
CA GLN A 77 5.24 -17.32 -5.95
C GLN A 77 5.63 -16.94 -7.37
N ARG A 78 6.75 -16.22 -7.48
CA ARG A 78 7.34 -15.92 -8.78
C ARG A 78 7.65 -17.28 -9.41
N ILE A 79 7.01 -17.56 -10.54
CA ILE A 79 7.25 -18.80 -11.28
C ILE A 79 8.75 -18.85 -11.57
N GLN A 80 9.44 -19.85 -11.02
CA GLN A 80 10.88 -20.06 -11.20
C GLN A 80 11.17 -20.80 -12.52
N SER A 81 10.34 -20.63 -13.54
CA SER A 81 10.63 -21.20 -14.85
C SER A 81 11.66 -20.31 -15.55
N ALA A 82 12.73 -20.94 -16.05
CA ALA A 82 13.76 -20.26 -16.84
C ALA A 82 13.21 -19.71 -18.17
N THR A 83 11.99 -20.10 -18.55
CA THR A 83 11.35 -19.74 -19.81
C THR A 83 9.83 -19.68 -19.59
N ILE A 84 9.19 -18.63 -20.11
CA ILE A 84 7.76 -18.64 -20.47
C ILE A 84 7.75 -18.92 -21.96
N ALA A 85 7.88 -20.18 -22.35
CA ALA A 85 7.63 -20.67 -23.69
C ALA A 85 6.85 -21.98 -23.56
#